data_AF-A0A847XQC3-F1
#
_entry.id   AF-A0A847XQC3-F1
#
_cell.length_a   1.000
_cell.length_b   1.000
_cell.length_c   1.000
_cell.angle_alpha   90.00
_cell.angle_beta   90.00
_cell.angle_gamma   90.00
#
_symmetry.space_group_name_H-M   'P 1'
#
loop_
_entity.id
_entity.type
_entity.pdbx_description
1 polymer ?
#
loop_
_entity_poly.entity_id
_entity_poly.type
_entity_poly.pdbx_seq_one_letter_code
_entity_poly.pdbx_strand_id
1 'polypeptide(L)'
;SAGNERDKEWMRITAPSDGDSIICAGAVDRDKQISYFSSAGPSADGRIKPDNVALGVNVIVQISVSYVSSSSGTSFSCPILSGMAACIMQAVPNAAPWELTDALHRTADRFLMPDSLYGYGIPDMNKTLLLLQNKHLREQSAATLAKPNPTSGIVEILFKDPPGKIYIEIYSASGTIISKKNYADYSGRDLILYDLNSCRQGIYFIRLTTGTGIYLHKIIKTGP
;
A
#
# COMPACT_ATOMS: atom_id res chain seq x y z
N SER A 1 -17.08 -5.96 -7.47
CA SER A 1 -17.85 -4.83 -8.03
C SER A 1 -19.25 -4.85 -7.44
N ALA A 2 -19.80 -3.71 -7.00
CA ALA A 2 -21.13 -3.63 -6.37
C ALA A 2 -22.30 -3.89 -7.33
N GLY A 3 -22.11 -3.62 -8.62
CA GLY A 3 -23.17 -3.64 -9.62
C GLY A 3 -23.59 -2.23 -10.07
N ASN A 4 -24.29 -2.16 -11.20
CA ASN A 4 -24.76 -0.92 -11.82
C ASN A 4 -26.30 -0.93 -11.90
N GLU A 5 -26.96 -1.17 -10.76
CA GLU A 5 -28.39 -1.42 -10.70
C GLU A 5 -29.20 -0.29 -10.06
N ARG A 6 -28.56 0.74 -9.48
CA ARG A 6 -29.25 1.76 -8.67
C ARG A 6 -30.24 2.62 -9.46
N ASP A 7 -30.04 2.73 -10.76
CA ASP A 7 -30.91 3.42 -11.71
C ASP A 7 -31.92 2.48 -12.41
N LYS A 8 -32.02 1.23 -11.94
CA LYS A 8 -32.92 0.20 -12.46
C LYS A 8 -33.86 -0.29 -11.35
N GLU A 9 -34.80 -1.16 -11.73
CA GLU A 9 -35.80 -1.71 -10.80
C GLU A 9 -35.18 -2.43 -9.58
N TRP A 10 -34.06 -3.14 -9.77
CA TRP A 10 -33.42 -3.89 -8.68
C TRP A 10 -32.79 -2.99 -7.61
N MET A 11 -32.15 -1.89 -8.00
CA MET A 11 -31.49 -0.88 -7.15
C MET A 11 -30.31 -1.33 -6.28
N ARG A 12 -30.24 -2.62 -5.94
CA ARG A 12 -29.37 -3.15 -4.90
C ARG A 12 -28.06 -3.72 -5.44
N ILE A 13 -27.15 -4.01 -4.52
CA ILE A 13 -25.99 -4.85 -4.81
C ILE A 13 -26.42 -6.22 -5.36
N THR A 14 -25.55 -6.86 -6.13
CA THR A 14 -25.81 -8.17 -6.75
C THR A 14 -24.86 -9.23 -6.21
N ALA A 15 -25.22 -10.51 -6.32
CA ALA A 15 -24.26 -11.58 -6.05
C ALA A 15 -23.11 -11.56 -7.09
N PRO A 16 -21.85 -11.82 -6.70
CA PRO A 16 -21.37 -12.22 -5.37
C PRO A 16 -20.93 -11.03 -4.48
N SER A 17 -21.30 -9.80 -4.83
CA SER A 17 -20.82 -8.57 -4.16
C SER A 17 -21.36 -8.38 -2.73
N ASP A 18 -22.30 -9.21 -2.34
CA ASP A 18 -22.86 -9.34 -1.00
C ASP A 18 -22.07 -10.30 -0.10
N GLY A 19 -21.04 -10.99 -0.58
CA GLY A 19 -20.23 -11.92 0.23
C GLY A 19 -19.57 -11.26 1.47
N ASP A 20 -19.36 -12.04 2.52
CA ASP A 20 -18.81 -11.58 3.81
C ASP A 20 -17.30 -11.36 3.80
N SER A 21 -16.59 -12.21 3.06
CA SER A 21 -15.13 -12.29 3.02
C SER A 21 -14.53 -11.64 1.77
N ILE A 22 -15.30 -10.74 1.14
CA ILE A 22 -14.89 -10.01 -0.06
C ILE A 22 -15.02 -8.51 0.12
N ILE A 23 -14.25 -7.76 -0.67
CA ILE A 23 -14.38 -6.30 -0.78
C ILE A 23 -15.29 -5.99 -1.97
N CYS A 24 -16.46 -5.44 -1.67
CA CYS A 24 -17.41 -4.89 -2.61
C CYS A 24 -17.06 -3.42 -2.88
N ALA A 25 -16.74 -3.12 -4.15
CA ALA A 25 -16.37 -1.78 -4.59
C ALA A 25 -17.56 -1.06 -5.25
N GLY A 26 -17.98 0.07 -4.69
CA GLY A 26 -18.88 1.03 -5.33
C GLY A 26 -18.13 2.05 -6.19
N ALA A 27 -18.86 2.89 -6.92
CA ALA A 27 -18.28 3.84 -7.89
C ALA A 27 -18.57 5.30 -7.52
N VAL A 28 -17.51 6.09 -7.42
CA VAL A 28 -17.58 7.56 -7.32
C VAL A 28 -16.97 8.23 -8.56
N ASP A 29 -17.30 9.50 -8.75
CA ASP A 29 -16.61 10.37 -9.70
C ASP A 29 -15.36 11.05 -9.10
N ARG A 30 -14.75 11.95 -9.86
CA ARG A 30 -13.53 12.68 -9.46
C ARG A 30 -13.78 13.66 -8.31
N ASP A 31 -15.02 14.10 -8.13
CA ASP A 31 -15.48 14.96 -7.04
C ASP A 31 -15.94 14.14 -5.82
N LYS A 32 -15.63 12.83 -5.83
CA LYS A 32 -15.95 11.85 -4.79
C LYS A 32 -17.46 11.67 -4.58
N GLN A 33 -18.29 12.06 -5.55
CA GLN A 33 -19.73 11.86 -5.49
C GLN A 33 -20.09 10.46 -5.99
N ILE A 34 -20.98 9.79 -5.27
CA ILE A 34 -21.46 8.46 -5.64
C ILE A 34 -22.19 8.51 -6.98
N SER A 35 -21.81 7.64 -7.90
CA SER A 35 -22.44 7.59 -9.22
C SER A 35 -23.90 7.16 -9.09
N TYR A 36 -24.78 7.71 -9.93
CA TYR A 36 -26.21 7.42 -9.90
C TYR A 36 -26.53 5.93 -10.09
N PHE A 37 -25.69 5.20 -10.82
CA PHE A 37 -25.83 3.78 -11.13
C PHE A 37 -25.24 2.84 -10.07
N SER A 38 -24.33 3.32 -9.20
CA SER A 38 -23.63 2.44 -8.25
C SER A 38 -24.63 1.80 -7.29
N SER A 39 -24.77 0.47 -7.40
CA SER A 39 -25.67 -0.32 -6.57
C SER A 39 -25.48 -0.04 -5.09
N ALA A 40 -26.59 -0.03 -4.36
CA ALA A 40 -26.63 0.27 -2.94
C ALA A 40 -26.88 -0.99 -2.10
N GLY A 41 -26.27 -1.07 -0.92
CA GLY A 41 -26.60 -2.11 0.05
C GLY A 41 -27.89 -1.81 0.84
N PRO A 42 -27.99 -2.31 2.08
CA PRO A 42 -27.10 -3.32 2.67
C PRO A 42 -27.18 -4.65 1.90
N SER A 43 -26.35 -5.62 2.27
CA SER A 43 -26.59 -7.01 1.88
C SER A 43 -27.89 -7.56 2.49
N ALA A 44 -28.35 -8.72 2.00
CA ALA A 44 -29.60 -9.34 2.46
C ALA A 44 -29.62 -9.64 3.98
N ASP A 45 -28.46 -9.86 4.57
CA ASP A 45 -28.25 -10.07 6.01
C ASP A 45 -27.89 -8.79 6.79
N GLY A 46 -28.00 -7.61 6.15
CA GLY A 46 -27.89 -6.32 6.82
C GLY A 46 -26.46 -5.78 6.97
N ARG A 47 -25.43 -6.42 6.39
CA ARG A 47 -24.06 -5.87 6.41
C ARG A 47 -23.97 -4.62 5.54
N ILE A 48 -23.09 -3.71 5.96
CA ILE A 48 -22.72 -2.54 5.17
C ILE A 48 -22.09 -3.02 3.86
N LYS A 49 -22.70 -2.62 2.73
CA LYS A 49 -22.22 -2.81 1.38
C LYS A 49 -22.60 -1.58 0.52
N PRO A 50 -21.78 -1.16 -0.47
CA PRO A 50 -20.42 -1.65 -0.72
C PRO A 50 -19.51 -1.47 0.50
N ASP A 51 -18.36 -2.14 0.53
CA ASP A 51 -17.40 -1.97 1.63
C ASP A 51 -16.68 -0.62 1.48
N ASN A 52 -16.15 -0.37 0.29
CA ASN A 52 -15.47 0.87 -0.05
C ASN A 52 -15.90 1.36 -1.43
N VAL A 53 -15.57 2.61 -1.74
CA VAL A 53 -15.75 3.18 -3.07
C VAL A 53 -14.42 3.61 -3.68
N ALA A 54 -14.34 3.56 -4.99
CA ALA A 54 -13.21 4.06 -5.77
C ALA A 54 -13.72 4.73 -7.05
N LEU A 55 -12.82 5.38 -7.79
CA LEU A 55 -13.16 6.04 -9.05
C LEU A 55 -13.78 5.03 -10.02
N GLY A 56 -15.01 5.30 -10.46
CA GLY A 56 -15.75 4.46 -11.40
C GLY A 56 -16.53 5.23 -12.45
N VAL A 57 -16.40 6.57 -12.48
CA VAL A 57 -17.04 7.44 -13.48
C VAL A 57 -15.96 8.11 -14.32
N ASN A 58 -16.14 8.10 -15.65
CA ASN A 58 -15.22 8.68 -16.62
C ASN A 58 -13.75 8.24 -16.40
N VAL A 59 -13.58 6.95 -16.10
CA VAL A 59 -12.28 6.31 -15.93
C VAL A 59 -11.63 6.18 -17.30
N ILE A 60 -10.40 6.69 -17.44
CA ILE A 60 -9.63 6.52 -18.67
C ILE A 60 -9.16 5.07 -18.76
N VAL A 61 -9.56 4.41 -19.83
CA VAL A 61 -9.27 3.00 -20.10
C VAL A 61 -8.79 2.81 -21.52
N GLN A 62 -7.90 1.84 -21.69
CA GLN A 62 -7.48 1.40 -23.01
C GLN A 62 -8.54 0.43 -23.56
N ILE A 63 -9.19 0.79 -24.67
CA ILE A 63 -10.23 -0.04 -25.29
C ILE A 63 -9.74 -0.79 -26.54
N SER A 64 -8.58 -0.40 -27.08
CA SER A 64 -7.85 -1.15 -28.11
C SER A 64 -6.34 -0.87 -28.01
N VAL A 65 -5.53 -1.56 -28.82
CA VAL A 65 -4.05 -1.42 -28.80
C VAL A 65 -3.58 0.03 -28.95
N SER A 66 -4.29 0.85 -29.73
CA SER A 66 -3.90 2.23 -30.05
C SER A 66 -4.87 3.29 -29.56
N TYR A 67 -5.91 2.93 -28.80
CA TYR A 67 -6.98 3.86 -28.44
C TYR A 67 -7.38 3.77 -26.98
N VAL A 68 -7.43 4.96 -26.35
CA VAL A 68 -7.91 5.18 -25.00
C VAL A 68 -9.20 5.99 -25.05
N SER A 69 -10.12 5.69 -24.16
CA SER A 69 -11.38 6.42 -23.99
C SER A 69 -11.77 6.45 -22.53
N SER A 70 -12.84 7.17 -22.19
CA SER A 70 -13.44 7.15 -20.86
C SER A 70 -14.60 6.17 -20.80
N SER A 71 -14.71 5.41 -19.70
CA SER A 71 -15.86 4.55 -19.43
C SER A 71 -16.30 4.66 -17.97
N SER A 72 -17.53 4.25 -17.68
CA SER A 72 -18.16 4.36 -16.36
C SER A 72 -18.80 3.03 -15.94
N GLY A 73 -18.66 2.69 -14.67
CA GLY A 73 -19.17 1.45 -14.09
C GLY A 73 -18.40 1.06 -12.83
N THR A 74 -19.06 0.37 -11.91
CA THR A 74 -18.41 -0.27 -10.75
C THR A 74 -17.38 -1.33 -11.16
N SER A 75 -17.48 -1.85 -12.39
CA SER A 75 -16.46 -2.68 -13.05
C SER A 75 -15.10 -1.99 -13.20
N PHE A 76 -15.02 -0.67 -13.16
CA PHE A 76 -13.75 0.07 -13.19
C PHE A 76 -13.26 0.45 -11.79
N SER A 77 -14.16 0.74 -10.85
CA SER A 77 -13.77 0.99 -9.46
C SER A 77 -13.22 -0.26 -8.78
N CYS A 78 -13.74 -1.44 -9.14
CA CYS A 78 -13.25 -2.73 -8.64
C CYS A 78 -11.75 -2.97 -8.92
N PRO A 79 -11.25 -2.98 -10.18
CA PRO A 79 -9.83 -3.19 -10.45
C PRO A 79 -8.93 -2.05 -9.95
N ILE A 80 -9.44 -0.81 -9.87
CA ILE A 80 -8.69 0.30 -9.24
C ILE A 80 -8.42 -0.02 -7.76
N LEU A 81 -9.46 -0.37 -7.00
CA LEU A 81 -9.32 -0.73 -5.60
C LEU A 81 -8.48 -2.00 -5.43
N SER A 82 -8.64 -3.00 -6.31
CA SER A 82 -7.81 -4.22 -6.31
C SER A 82 -6.33 -3.92 -6.57
N GLY A 83 -6.00 -3.01 -7.48
CA GLY A 83 -4.62 -2.59 -7.74
C GLY A 83 -4.01 -1.86 -6.53
N MET A 84 -4.78 -0.97 -5.91
CA MET A 84 -4.39 -0.30 -4.67
C MET A 84 -4.12 -1.32 -3.54
N ALA A 85 -5.01 -2.30 -3.37
CA ALA A 85 -4.84 -3.40 -2.42
C ALA A 85 -3.58 -4.24 -2.73
N ALA A 86 -3.33 -4.57 -4.00
CA ALA A 86 -2.16 -5.32 -4.42
C ALA A 86 -0.84 -4.60 -4.08
N CYS A 87 -0.78 -3.27 -4.24
CA CYS A 87 0.38 -2.48 -3.82
C CYS A 87 0.64 -2.59 -2.31
N ILE A 88 -0.40 -2.59 -1.49
CA ILE A 88 -0.27 -2.78 -0.04
C ILE A 88 0.18 -4.19 0.31
N MET A 89 -0.40 -5.21 -0.33
CA MET A 89 0.01 -6.61 -0.14
C MET A 89 1.48 -6.81 -0.51
N GLN A 90 1.96 -6.15 -1.56
CA GLN A 90 3.38 -6.15 -1.93
C GLN A 90 4.25 -5.49 -0.86
N ALA A 91 3.79 -4.38 -0.30
CA ALA A 91 4.54 -3.62 0.71
C ALA A 91 4.54 -4.27 2.10
N VAL A 92 3.51 -5.06 2.44
CA VAL A 92 3.37 -5.76 3.73
C VAL A 92 2.98 -7.23 3.48
N PRO A 93 3.88 -8.06 2.93
CA PRO A 93 3.55 -9.42 2.46
C PRO A 93 3.12 -10.40 3.56
N ASN A 94 3.37 -10.06 4.82
CA ASN A 94 2.94 -10.86 5.98
C ASN A 94 1.54 -10.49 6.49
N ALA A 95 0.92 -9.43 5.94
CA ALA A 95 -0.45 -9.07 6.30
C ALA A 95 -1.43 -10.04 5.69
N ALA A 96 -2.34 -10.56 6.50
CA ALA A 96 -3.40 -11.43 6.06
C ALA A 96 -4.52 -10.63 5.35
N PRO A 97 -5.30 -11.25 4.44
CA PRO A 97 -6.34 -10.55 3.68
C PRO A 97 -7.39 -9.82 4.53
N TRP A 98 -7.77 -10.39 5.68
CA TRP A 98 -8.71 -9.75 6.61
C TRP A 98 -8.11 -8.52 7.31
N GLU A 99 -6.80 -8.48 7.53
CA GLU A 99 -6.11 -7.31 8.11
C GLU A 99 -6.09 -6.16 7.12
N LEU A 100 -5.87 -6.46 5.83
CA LEU A 100 -5.99 -5.47 4.77
C LEU A 100 -7.40 -4.92 4.66
N THR A 101 -8.41 -5.79 4.72
CA THR A 101 -9.83 -5.38 4.67
C THR A 101 -10.17 -4.45 5.85
N ASP A 102 -9.81 -4.84 7.08
CA ASP A 102 -10.00 -4.00 8.28
C ASP A 102 -9.24 -2.67 8.17
N ALA A 103 -8.01 -2.66 7.66
CA ALA A 103 -7.22 -1.44 7.46
C ALA A 103 -7.86 -0.50 6.43
N LEU A 104 -8.38 -1.02 5.32
CA LEU A 104 -9.10 -0.23 4.31
C LEU A 104 -10.37 0.38 4.88
N HIS A 105 -11.12 -0.35 5.71
CA HIS A 105 -12.30 0.19 6.39
C HIS A 105 -11.93 1.29 7.37
N ARG A 106 -10.98 1.04 8.28
CA ARG A 106 -10.58 1.97 9.35
C ARG A 106 -10.03 3.30 8.86
N THR A 107 -9.41 3.28 7.68
CA THR A 107 -8.73 4.46 7.12
C THR A 107 -9.58 5.21 6.11
N ALA A 108 -10.78 4.71 5.81
CA ALA A 108 -11.68 5.33 4.85
C ALA A 108 -12.42 6.54 5.45
N ASP A 109 -12.81 7.46 4.56
CA ASP A 109 -13.36 8.77 4.93
C ASP A 109 -14.73 8.76 5.62
N ARG A 110 -15.44 7.62 5.64
CA ARG A 110 -16.73 7.43 6.32
C ARG A 110 -16.69 6.33 7.38
N PHE A 111 -15.52 5.91 7.84
CA PHE A 111 -15.40 4.81 8.82
C PHE A 111 -16.31 4.94 10.05
N LEU A 112 -16.43 6.16 10.60
CA LEU A 112 -17.23 6.42 11.81
C LEU A 112 -18.75 6.46 11.54
N MET A 113 -19.17 6.69 10.29
CA MET A 113 -20.56 6.82 9.87
C MET A 113 -20.75 6.17 8.50
N PRO A 114 -20.60 4.83 8.40
CA PRO A 114 -20.76 4.15 7.14
C PRO A 114 -22.23 4.14 6.70
N ASP A 115 -22.46 4.06 5.40
CA ASP A 115 -23.80 4.00 4.82
C ASP A 115 -23.88 2.96 3.70
N SER A 116 -25.08 2.75 3.15
CA SER A 116 -25.31 1.75 2.09
C SER A 116 -25.00 2.25 0.67
N LEU A 117 -24.53 3.47 0.50
CA LEU A 117 -24.12 4.04 -0.79
C LEU A 117 -22.61 4.02 -0.94
N TYR A 118 -21.91 4.52 0.06
CA TYR A 118 -20.45 4.68 0.09
C TYR A 118 -19.75 3.61 0.90
N GLY A 119 -20.46 2.83 1.72
CA GLY A 119 -19.84 1.91 2.66
C GLY A 119 -19.06 2.66 3.73
N TYR A 120 -17.85 2.20 3.99
CA TYR A 120 -16.84 2.90 4.79
C TYR A 120 -16.21 4.08 4.04
N GLY A 121 -16.47 4.23 2.73
CA GLY A 121 -16.01 5.36 1.92
C GLY A 121 -14.74 5.10 1.13
N ILE A 122 -14.00 6.16 0.79
CA ILE A 122 -12.73 6.07 0.03
C ILE A 122 -11.58 5.80 1.01
N PRO A 123 -10.85 4.68 0.88
CA PRO A 123 -9.73 4.35 1.77
C PRO A 123 -8.52 5.27 1.56
N ASP A 124 -7.87 5.66 2.66
CA ASP A 124 -6.59 6.37 2.64
C ASP A 124 -5.45 5.34 2.61
N MET A 125 -4.84 5.18 1.44
CA MET A 125 -3.83 4.14 1.21
C MET A 125 -2.53 4.38 1.99
N ASN A 126 -2.16 5.63 2.27
CA ASN A 126 -0.98 5.94 3.08
C ASN A 126 -1.21 5.55 4.54
N LYS A 127 -2.40 5.85 5.08
CA LYS A 127 -2.78 5.39 6.43
C LYS A 127 -2.93 3.88 6.49
N THR A 128 -3.47 3.26 5.44
CA THR A 128 -3.60 1.79 5.33
C THR A 128 -2.22 1.14 5.43
N LEU A 129 -1.26 1.62 4.63
CA LEU A 129 0.12 1.14 4.65
C LEU A 129 0.75 1.31 6.03
N LEU A 130 0.63 2.49 6.64
CA LEU A 130 1.20 2.79 7.95
C LEU A 130 0.62 1.88 9.04
N LEU A 131 -0.70 1.67 9.04
CA LEU A 131 -1.39 0.83 10.01
C LEU A 131 -0.90 -0.62 9.94
N LEU A 132 -0.78 -1.18 8.73
CA LEU A 132 -0.29 -2.54 8.53
C LEU A 132 1.22 -2.66 8.81
N GLN A 133 2.04 -1.73 8.34
CA GLN A 133 3.46 -1.71 8.68
C GLN A 133 3.68 -1.68 10.19
N ASN A 134 2.98 -0.81 10.93
CA ASN A 134 3.11 -0.75 12.39
C ASN A 134 2.71 -2.05 13.07
N LYS A 135 1.70 -2.76 12.55
CA LYS A 135 1.26 -4.05 13.06
C LYS A 135 2.27 -5.18 12.79
N HIS A 136 2.93 -5.17 11.64
CA HIS A 136 3.83 -6.25 11.20
C HIS A 136 5.33 -5.96 11.36
N LEU A 137 5.69 -4.73 11.72
CA LEU A 137 7.03 -4.39 12.20
C LEU A 137 7.25 -5.14 13.51
N ARG A 138 7.92 -6.30 13.43
CA ARG A 138 8.36 -7.08 14.60
C ARG A 138 8.95 -6.14 15.65
N GLU A 139 8.50 -6.28 16.90
CA GLU A 139 9.16 -5.70 18.07
C GLU A 139 10.61 -6.22 18.16
N GLN A 140 11.51 -5.61 17.41
CA GLN A 140 12.92 -5.60 17.73
C GLN A 140 13.19 -4.35 18.56
N SER A 141 13.92 -4.48 19.66
CA SER A 141 14.23 -3.37 20.56
C SER A 141 15.03 -2.25 19.87
N ALA A 142 15.70 -2.56 18.75
CA ALA A 142 16.43 -1.59 17.96
C ALA A 142 15.51 -0.80 17.02
N ALA A 143 15.73 0.52 16.94
CA ALA A 143 15.04 1.42 16.00
C ALA A 143 15.31 1.06 14.52
N THR A 144 16.44 0.39 14.27
CA THR A 144 16.90 -0.02 12.93
C THR A 144 17.66 -1.35 12.98
N LEU A 145 17.55 -2.17 11.94
CA LEU A 145 18.27 -3.44 11.78
C LEU A 145 18.80 -3.56 10.34
N ALA A 146 20.06 -3.95 10.19
CA ALA A 146 20.62 -4.32 8.88
C ALA A 146 20.87 -5.84 8.81
N LYS A 147 20.34 -6.50 7.78
CA LYS A 147 20.44 -7.95 7.58
C LYS A 147 20.58 -8.32 6.09
N PRO A 148 21.13 -9.48 5.74
CA PRO A 148 21.96 -10.30 6.62
C PRO A 148 23.27 -9.56 6.95
N ASN A 149 23.83 -9.85 8.11
CA ASN A 149 25.15 -9.36 8.50
C ASN A 149 25.85 -10.47 9.30
N PRO A 150 26.83 -11.19 8.73
CA PRO A 150 27.53 -10.90 7.47
C PRO A 150 26.69 -11.01 6.20
N THR A 151 27.13 -10.40 5.09
CA THR A 151 26.46 -10.38 3.78
C THR A 151 27.38 -10.79 2.64
N SER A 152 26.82 -11.36 1.56
CA SER A 152 27.48 -11.57 0.27
C SER A 152 27.40 -10.35 -0.66
N GLY A 153 26.81 -9.23 -0.24
CA GLY A 153 26.76 -7.97 -1.00
C GLY A 153 25.39 -7.28 -1.02
N ILE A 154 24.34 -7.99 -0.60
CA ILE A 154 22.97 -7.48 -0.49
C ILE A 154 22.63 -7.26 0.98
N VAL A 155 22.18 -6.05 1.32
CA VAL A 155 21.79 -5.69 2.70
C VAL A 155 20.41 -5.05 2.67
N GLU A 156 19.48 -5.63 3.42
CA GLU A 156 18.18 -5.04 3.75
C GLU A 156 18.31 -4.29 5.08
N ILE A 157 17.98 -2.99 5.08
CA ILE A 157 17.89 -2.18 6.29
C ILE A 157 16.42 -1.98 6.62
N LEU A 158 15.99 -2.54 7.75
CA LEU A 158 14.70 -2.28 8.39
C LEU A 158 14.83 -1.06 9.31
N PHE A 159 13.85 -0.18 9.32
CA PHE A 159 13.78 0.97 10.23
C PHE A 159 12.33 1.31 10.55
N LYS A 160 12.07 1.88 11.73
CA LYS A 160 10.70 2.16 12.22
C LYS A 160 10.17 3.55 11.89
N ASP A 161 11.05 4.45 11.48
CA ASP A 161 10.72 5.86 11.28
C ASP A 161 9.65 6.05 10.19
N PRO A 162 8.74 7.02 10.37
CA PRO A 162 7.62 7.28 9.46
C PRO A 162 8.07 7.57 8.02
N PRO A 163 7.15 7.45 7.02
CA PRO A 163 7.47 7.76 5.64
C PRO A 163 8.00 9.18 5.50
N GLY A 164 8.98 9.37 4.62
CA GLY A 164 9.54 10.68 4.36
C GLY A 164 10.95 10.62 3.78
N LYS A 165 11.69 11.71 3.96
CA LYS A 165 13.04 11.83 3.41
C LYS A 165 14.01 10.89 4.12
N ILE A 166 14.76 10.11 3.34
CA ILE A 166 15.87 9.30 3.84
C ILE A 166 17.15 9.55 3.04
N TYR A 167 18.29 9.49 3.72
CA TYR A 167 19.61 9.63 3.14
C TYR A 167 20.51 8.48 3.58
N ILE A 168 21.13 7.81 2.62
CA ILE A 168 22.02 6.68 2.85
C ILE A 168 23.43 7.05 2.40
N GLU A 169 24.40 6.75 3.24
CA GLU A 169 25.82 6.78 2.87
C GLU A 169 26.48 5.46 3.26
N ILE A 170 27.29 4.93 2.37
CA ILE A 170 28.06 3.71 2.59
C ILE A 170 29.53 4.07 2.61
N TYR A 171 30.26 3.63 3.64
CA TYR A 171 31.67 3.87 3.83
C TYR A 171 32.45 2.56 3.88
N SER A 172 33.68 2.56 3.38
CA SER A 172 34.68 1.55 3.72
C SER A 172 35.18 1.74 5.16
N ALA A 173 35.88 0.75 5.70
CA ALA A 173 36.56 0.88 7.00
C ALA A 173 37.62 2.00 7.05
N SER A 174 38.13 2.46 5.90
CA SER A 174 39.05 3.60 5.81
C SER A 174 38.33 4.96 5.80
N GLY A 175 36.99 4.98 5.85
CA GLY A 175 36.18 6.20 5.77
C GLY A 175 35.92 6.70 4.34
N THR A 176 36.35 5.96 3.31
CA THR A 176 36.06 6.31 1.91
C THR A 176 34.58 6.09 1.62
N ILE A 177 33.91 7.06 1.02
CA ILE A 177 32.51 6.96 0.61
C ILE A 177 32.41 6.05 -0.62
N ILE A 178 31.68 4.94 -0.48
CA ILE A 178 31.37 3.99 -1.55
C ILE A 178 30.14 4.44 -2.34
N SER A 179 29.09 4.88 -1.64
CA SER A 179 27.81 5.22 -2.27
C SER A 179 27.04 6.24 -1.43
N LYS A 180 26.21 7.04 -2.11
CA LYS A 180 25.29 8.01 -1.52
C LYS A 180 23.95 7.92 -2.22
N LYS A 181 22.86 7.80 -1.47
CA LYS A 181 21.50 7.79 -2.02
C LYS A 181 20.62 8.74 -1.23
N ASN A 182 19.86 9.56 -1.94
CA ASN A 182 18.94 10.52 -1.35
C ASN A 182 17.54 10.25 -1.91
N TYR A 183 16.61 9.93 -1.02
CA TYR A 183 15.21 9.71 -1.35
C TYR A 183 14.41 10.82 -0.70
N ALA A 184 13.86 11.72 -1.51
CA ALA A 184 13.10 12.86 -1.02
C ALA A 184 11.78 12.44 -0.34
N ASP A 185 11.17 11.35 -0.82
CA ASP A 185 9.92 10.81 -0.32
C ASP A 185 9.96 9.26 -0.39
N TYR A 186 10.17 8.61 0.76
CA TYR A 186 10.29 7.15 0.87
C TYR A 186 9.18 6.58 1.74
N SER A 187 8.36 5.70 1.15
CA SER A 187 7.18 5.11 1.82
C SER A 187 7.44 3.77 2.50
N GLY A 188 8.57 3.13 2.21
CA GLY A 188 8.95 1.85 2.79
C GLY A 188 9.49 1.97 4.22
N ARG A 189 9.55 0.84 4.92
CA ARG A 189 10.21 0.67 6.23
C ARG A 189 11.40 -0.28 6.17
N ASP A 190 11.69 -0.76 4.97
CA ASP A 190 12.80 -1.59 4.59
C ASP A 190 13.46 -0.96 3.36
N LEU A 191 14.77 -1.12 3.19
CA LEU A 191 15.50 -0.70 2.01
C LEU A 191 16.55 -1.75 1.65
N ILE A 192 16.47 -2.29 0.44
CA ILE A 192 17.45 -3.26 -0.07
C ILE A 192 18.57 -2.51 -0.81
N LEU A 193 19.80 -2.75 -0.40
CA LEU A 193 21.02 -2.17 -0.93
C LEU A 193 21.84 -3.25 -1.62
N TYR A 194 22.29 -2.98 -2.85
CA TYR A 194 23.10 -3.87 -3.67
C TYR A 194 24.54 -3.33 -3.87
N ASP A 195 24.83 -2.17 -3.28
CA ASP A 195 26.05 -1.39 -3.49
C ASP A 195 27.32 -2.13 -3.03
N LEU A 196 27.18 -3.13 -2.16
CA LEU A 196 28.29 -3.95 -1.67
C LEU A 196 28.56 -5.18 -2.56
N ASN A 197 27.78 -5.45 -3.61
CA ASN A 197 27.97 -6.60 -4.49
C ASN A 197 29.34 -6.60 -5.19
N SER A 198 29.79 -5.45 -5.66
CA SER A 198 31.10 -5.29 -6.33
C SER A 198 32.24 -4.96 -5.37
N CYS A 199 31.94 -4.82 -4.07
CA CYS A 199 32.92 -4.47 -3.06
C CYS A 199 33.70 -5.71 -2.61
N ARG A 200 34.99 -5.50 -2.29
CA ARG A 200 35.84 -6.58 -1.72
C ARG A 200 35.34 -6.99 -0.34
N GLN A 201 35.69 -8.20 0.09
CA GLN A 201 35.46 -8.62 1.47
C GLN A 201 36.07 -7.62 2.47
N GLY A 202 35.38 -7.34 3.56
CA GLY A 202 35.81 -6.36 4.55
C GLY A 202 34.68 -5.81 5.40
N ILE A 203 35.00 -4.80 6.19
CA ILE A 203 34.04 -4.08 7.03
C ILE A 203 33.62 -2.80 6.31
N TYR A 204 32.31 -2.58 6.27
CA TYR A 204 31.67 -1.40 5.73
C TYR A 204 30.75 -0.79 6.78
N PHE A 205 30.47 0.50 6.65
CA PHE A 205 29.51 1.19 7.50
C PHE A 205 28.41 1.78 6.64
N ILE A 206 27.16 1.52 6.99
CA ILE A 206 26.00 2.13 6.35
C ILE A 206 25.36 3.11 7.32
N ARG A 207 25.36 4.39 6.95
CA ARG A 207 24.69 5.47 7.67
C ARG A 207 23.33 5.73 7.03
N LEU A 208 22.26 5.50 7.78
CA LEU A 208 20.89 5.88 7.44
C LEU A 208 20.53 7.14 8.21
N THR A 209 20.12 8.19 7.53
CA THR A 209 19.52 9.40 8.11
C THR A 209 18.06 9.46 7.72
N THR A 210 17.17 9.59 8.69
CA THR A 210 15.72 9.77 8.52
C THR A 210 15.32 11.16 9.05
N GLY A 211 14.03 11.49 9.01
CA GLY A 211 13.52 12.72 9.63
C GLY A 211 13.62 12.75 11.16
N THR A 212 13.86 11.60 11.82
CA THR A 212 13.84 11.46 13.29
C THR A 212 15.20 11.08 13.87
N GLY A 213 16.15 10.60 13.07
CA GLY A 213 17.45 10.17 13.59
C GLY A 213 18.50 9.83 12.55
N ILE A 214 19.69 9.49 13.07
CA ILE A 214 20.82 8.96 12.30
C ILE A 214 21.20 7.61 12.90
N TYR A 215 21.29 6.59 12.06
CA TYR A 215 21.60 5.21 12.44
C TYR A 215 22.81 4.73 11.67
N LEU A 216 23.72 4.06 12.37
CA LEU A 216 24.96 3.53 11.79
C LEU A 216 24.99 2.02 11.95
N HIS A 217 25.16 1.31 10.84
CA HIS A 217 25.28 -0.14 10.80
C HIS A 217 26.68 -0.54 10.35
N LYS A 218 27.39 -1.28 11.21
CA LYS A 218 28.64 -1.98 10.82
C LYS A 218 28.27 -3.26 10.08
N ILE A 219 28.65 -3.39 8.82
CA ILE A 219 28.37 -4.54 7.95
C ILE A 219 29.66 -5.28 7.64
N ILE A 220 29.64 -6.60 7.80
CA ILE A 220 30.74 -7.49 7.39
C ILE A 220 30.37 -8.08 6.02
N LYS A 221 31.09 -7.67 4.97
CA LYS A 221 31.01 -8.27 3.64
C LYS A 221 32.01 -9.41 3.56
N THR A 222 31.54 -10.62 3.35
CA THR A 222 32.40 -11.78 3.03
C THR A 222 32.67 -11.80 1.52
N GLY A 223 33.45 -12.76 0.99
CA GLY A 223 33.70 -12.91 -0.46
C GLY A 223 32.41 -13.08 -1.28
N PRO A 224 32.43 -13.54 -2.55
CA PRO A 224 31.23 -14.24 -3.03
C PRO A 224 30.71 -15.20 -1.95
#